data_AF-A0A086A7C0-F1
#
_entry.id   AF-A0A086A7C0-F1
#
_cell.length_a   1.000
_cell.length_b   1.000
_cell.length_c   1.000
_cell.angle_alpha   90.00
_cell.angle_beta   90.00
_cell.angle_gamma   90.00
#
_symmetry.space_group_name_H-M   'P 1'
#
loop_
_entity.id
_entity.type
_entity.pdbx_description
1 polymer ?
#
loop_
_entity_poly.entity_id
_entity_poly.type
_entity_poly.pdbx_seq_one_letter_code
_entity_poly.pdbx_strand_id
1 'polypeptide(L)'
;MKNISTKNEPLELDINKSYYIIDALYLNDIKDEFLNKNSLPKDNDIRNNVFPYTDTPFAKYKANKKTFFVSQIKKVDYDEVVLGDTSFFSTDTGLIILLLENILIEFIKNYNYEDLVDSKDELINENYWKGLTLKFNPTDIGLILSDMNSENDFDGSGTYRIVEI
;
A
#
# COMPACT_ATOMS: atom_id res chain seq x y z
N MET A 1 11.54 2.52 -15.67
CA MET A 1 10.33 1.73 -15.39
C MET A 1 9.46 2.54 -14.45
N LYS A 2 8.16 2.67 -14.72
CA LYS A 2 7.23 3.40 -13.85
C LYS A 2 6.72 2.43 -12.78
N ASN A 3 6.88 2.77 -11.51
CA ASN A 3 6.40 1.99 -10.38
C ASN A 3 5.09 2.56 -9.83
N ILE A 4 4.28 3.11 -10.73
CA ILE A 4 2.97 3.71 -10.46
C ILE A 4 2.03 3.04 -11.44
N SER A 5 0.93 2.52 -10.93
CA SER A 5 -0.15 1.96 -11.72
C SER A 5 -1.36 2.87 -11.61
N THR A 6 -1.72 3.47 -12.73
CA THR A 6 -3.05 4.02 -12.97
C THR A 6 -3.79 3.10 -13.93
N LYS A 7 -5.12 3.00 -13.87
CA LYS A 7 -5.92 2.31 -14.90
C LYS A 7 -5.54 0.85 -15.18
N ASN A 8 -5.20 0.08 -14.14
CA ASN A 8 -4.76 -1.32 -14.25
C ASN A 8 -3.43 -1.53 -15.01
N GLU A 9 -2.58 -0.52 -15.09
CA GLU A 9 -1.21 -0.69 -15.57
C GLU A 9 -0.46 -1.72 -14.70
N PRO A 10 0.34 -2.62 -15.30
CA PRO A 10 1.06 -3.62 -14.54
C PRO A 10 2.17 -3.01 -13.67
N LEU A 11 2.27 -3.46 -12.43
CA LEU A 11 3.45 -3.28 -11.59
C LEU A 11 4.35 -4.51 -11.69
N GLU A 12 5.67 -4.29 -11.65
CA GLU A 12 6.63 -5.39 -11.51
C GLU A 12 7.01 -5.60 -10.05
N LEU A 13 6.98 -6.85 -9.59
CA LEU A 13 7.36 -7.29 -8.25
C LEU A 13 8.35 -8.45 -8.37
N ASP A 14 9.19 -8.63 -7.35
CA ASP A 14 10.10 -9.76 -7.28
C ASP A 14 9.39 -11.01 -6.75
N ILE A 15 9.51 -12.11 -7.50
CA ILE A 15 8.89 -13.39 -7.16
C ILE A 15 9.45 -13.91 -5.82
N ASN A 16 8.59 -14.52 -5.02
CA ASN A 16 8.88 -15.05 -3.68
C ASN A 16 9.24 -13.98 -2.62
N LYS A 17 9.08 -12.70 -2.96
CA LYS A 17 9.13 -11.62 -1.97
C LYS A 17 7.75 -11.31 -1.43
N SER A 18 7.74 -10.77 -0.22
CA SER A 18 6.52 -10.38 0.47
C SER A 18 6.44 -8.86 0.58
N TYR A 19 5.25 -8.34 0.36
CA TYR A 19 4.94 -6.93 0.29
C TYR A 19 3.82 -6.61 1.27
N TYR A 20 3.92 -5.46 1.93
CA TYR A 20 2.77 -4.81 2.51
C TYR A 20 1.92 -4.21 1.39
N ILE A 21 0.61 -4.30 1.52
CA ILE A 21 -0.35 -3.51 0.75
C ILE A 21 -1.10 -2.66 1.76
N ILE A 22 -0.91 -1.36 1.69
CA ILE A 22 -1.35 -0.44 2.72
C ILE A 22 -1.77 0.89 2.11
N ASP A 23 -2.77 1.54 2.70
CA ASP A 23 -3.13 2.91 2.35
C ASP A 23 -1.93 3.85 2.55
N ALA A 24 -1.72 4.73 1.59
CA ALA A 24 -0.63 5.68 1.63
C ALA A 24 -0.73 6.63 2.84
N LEU A 25 -1.94 6.98 3.29
CA LEU A 25 -2.14 7.80 4.48
C LEU A 25 -1.65 7.10 5.74
N TYR A 26 -1.94 5.80 5.87
CA TYR A 26 -1.61 4.99 7.05
C TYR A 26 -0.09 4.86 7.29
N LEU A 27 0.74 5.06 6.26
CA LEU A 27 2.20 5.06 6.44
C LEU A 27 2.69 6.23 7.31
N ASN A 28 1.97 7.34 7.38
CA ASN A 28 2.29 8.42 8.32
C ASN A 28 2.06 7.98 9.78
N ASP A 29 0.97 7.27 10.07
CA ASP A 29 0.70 6.77 11.43
C ASP A 29 1.78 5.78 11.88
N ILE A 30 2.22 4.90 10.99
CA ILE A 30 3.34 3.96 11.25
C ILE A 30 4.64 4.74 11.49
N LYS A 31 4.90 5.78 10.70
CA LYS A 31 6.07 6.65 10.85
C LYS A 31 6.08 7.32 12.22
N ASP A 32 4.98 7.92 12.63
CA ASP A 32 4.87 8.64 13.90
C ASP A 32 5.08 7.69 15.08
N GLU A 33 4.48 6.51 15.04
CA GLU A 33 4.70 5.48 16.06
C GLU A 33 6.17 5.03 16.10
N PHE A 34 6.80 4.82 14.94
CA PHE A 34 8.21 4.46 14.85
C PHE A 34 9.12 5.53 15.48
N LEU A 35 8.86 6.81 15.19
CA LEU A 35 9.62 7.94 15.75
C LEU A 35 9.43 8.06 17.28
N ASN A 36 8.25 7.73 17.79
CA ASN A 36 7.95 7.78 19.22
C ASN A 36 8.58 6.61 19.99
N LYS A 37 8.55 5.39 19.45
CA LYS A 37 9.01 4.17 20.14
C LYS A 37 10.46 3.77 19.83
N ASN A 38 11.11 4.40 18.85
CA ASN A 38 12.46 4.06 18.39
C ASN A 38 12.64 2.56 18.03
N SER A 39 11.58 1.89 17.59
CA SER A 39 11.60 0.48 17.19
C SER A 39 10.56 0.20 16.11
N LEU A 40 10.86 -0.78 15.25
CA LEU A 40 9.92 -1.21 14.21
C LEU A 40 8.73 -1.92 14.88
N PRO A 41 7.49 -1.43 14.70
CA PRO A 41 6.34 -2.21 15.10
C PRO A 41 6.27 -3.49 14.26
N LYS A 42 6.22 -4.66 14.90
CA LYS A 42 5.87 -5.92 14.23
C LYS A 42 4.48 -5.82 13.63
N ASP A 43 4.09 -6.72 12.73
CA ASP A 43 2.74 -6.74 12.16
C ASP A 43 1.63 -6.63 13.22
N ASN A 44 1.78 -7.32 14.36
CA ASN A 44 0.86 -7.22 15.50
C ASN A 44 0.93 -5.87 16.22
N ASP A 45 2.11 -5.25 16.31
CA ASP A 45 2.25 -3.93 16.91
C ASP A 45 1.64 -2.84 16.01
N ILE A 46 1.78 -2.97 14.69
CA ILE A 46 1.13 -2.10 13.71
C ILE A 46 -0.38 -2.20 13.89
N ARG A 47 -0.95 -3.41 13.86
CA ARG A 47 -2.40 -3.62 14.02
C ARG A 47 -2.91 -3.13 15.38
N ASN A 48 -2.24 -3.48 16.47
CA ASN A 48 -2.79 -3.24 17.80
C ASN A 48 -2.46 -1.87 18.39
N ASN A 49 -1.33 -1.26 18.01
CA ASN A 49 -0.90 0.01 18.59
C ASN A 49 -1.08 1.19 17.63
N VAL A 50 -0.82 1.00 16.32
CA VAL A 50 -0.99 2.07 15.32
C VAL A 50 -2.44 2.16 14.88
N PHE A 51 -3.09 1.01 14.67
CA PHE A 51 -4.44 0.94 14.12
C PHE A 51 -5.45 0.20 15.02
N PRO A 52 -5.59 0.57 16.32
CA PRO A 52 -6.51 -0.13 17.23
C PRO A 52 -7.99 -0.05 16.84
N TYR A 53 -8.31 0.76 15.81
CA TYR A 53 -9.65 1.04 15.32
C TYR A 53 -10.02 0.28 14.03
N THR A 54 -9.09 -0.48 13.42
CA THR A 54 -9.37 -1.29 12.22
C THR A 54 -8.70 -2.65 12.30
N ASP A 55 -9.43 -3.68 11.90
CA ASP A 55 -8.91 -5.06 11.89
C ASP A 55 -7.97 -5.31 10.70
N THR A 56 -8.10 -4.50 9.65
CA THR A 56 -7.47 -4.71 8.35
C THR A 56 -6.69 -3.48 7.87
N PRO A 57 -5.74 -2.92 8.63
CA PRO A 57 -5.00 -1.72 8.20
C PRO A 57 -4.08 -1.96 7.00
N PHE A 58 -3.62 -3.20 6.81
CA PHE A 58 -2.78 -3.58 5.68
C PHE A 58 -2.95 -5.07 5.39
N ALA A 59 -2.58 -5.47 4.17
CA ALA A 59 -2.46 -6.85 3.76
C ALA A 59 -0.98 -7.23 3.55
N LYS A 60 -0.72 -8.54 3.57
CA LYS A 60 0.56 -9.16 3.25
C LYS A 60 0.37 -9.97 1.98
N TYR A 61 1.13 -9.61 0.95
CA TYR A 61 1.06 -10.27 -0.34
C TYR A 61 2.42 -10.87 -0.69
N LYS A 62 2.45 -12.19 -0.89
CA LYS A 62 3.64 -12.88 -1.40
C LYS A 62 3.52 -13.01 -2.91
N ALA A 63 4.40 -12.31 -3.64
CA ALA A 63 4.38 -12.31 -5.09
C ALA A 63 4.72 -13.70 -5.64
N ASN A 64 3.76 -14.32 -6.31
CA ASN A 64 3.93 -15.60 -7.01
C ASN A 64 4.26 -15.42 -8.50
N LYS A 65 3.96 -14.23 -9.04
CA LYS A 65 4.22 -13.80 -10.42
C LYS A 65 5.00 -12.48 -10.40
N LYS A 66 5.76 -12.22 -11.45
CA LYS A 66 6.50 -10.96 -11.61
C LYS A 66 5.57 -9.76 -11.78
N THR A 67 4.39 -9.97 -12.32
CA THR A 67 3.47 -8.89 -12.66
C THR A 67 2.29 -8.87 -11.70
N PHE A 68 1.94 -7.68 -11.24
CA PHE A 68 0.76 -7.41 -10.42
C PHE A 68 -0.17 -6.43 -11.16
N PHE A 69 -1.47 -6.71 -11.10
CA PHE A 69 -2.52 -5.89 -11.71
C PHE A 69 -3.53 -5.43 -10.66
N VAL A 70 -4.08 -4.23 -10.82
CA VAL A 70 -5.16 -3.69 -9.97
C VAL A 70 -6.40 -4.59 -10.01
N SER A 71 -6.66 -5.29 -11.11
CA SER A 71 -7.76 -6.26 -11.23
C SER A 71 -7.68 -7.43 -10.25
N GLN A 72 -6.51 -7.66 -9.62
CA GLN A 72 -6.32 -8.63 -8.53
C GLN A 72 -6.85 -8.12 -7.18
N ILE A 73 -7.14 -6.82 -7.07
CA ILE A 73 -7.70 -6.21 -5.88
C ILE A 73 -9.22 -6.32 -5.96
N LYS A 74 -9.81 -7.06 -5.02
CA LYS A 74 -11.24 -7.34 -4.98
C LYS A 74 -11.86 -6.76 -3.73
N LYS A 75 -12.87 -5.91 -3.92
CA LYS A 75 -13.70 -5.39 -2.84
C LYS A 75 -14.45 -6.56 -2.21
N VAL A 76 -14.56 -6.53 -0.89
CA VAL A 76 -15.29 -7.52 -0.11
C VAL A 76 -16.21 -6.81 0.86
N ASP A 77 -17.30 -7.45 1.22
CA ASP A 77 -18.13 -6.95 2.30
C ASP A 77 -17.42 -7.18 3.64
N TYR A 78 -17.62 -6.27 4.60
CA TYR A 78 -16.90 -6.32 5.87
C TYR A 78 -17.25 -7.57 6.71
N ASP A 79 -18.42 -8.16 6.52
CA ASP A 79 -18.83 -9.42 7.14
C ASP A 79 -18.09 -10.64 6.59
N GLU A 80 -17.42 -10.53 5.43
CA GLU A 80 -16.53 -11.56 4.89
C GLU A 80 -15.12 -11.53 5.53
N VAL A 81 -14.79 -10.49 6.30
CA VAL A 81 -13.47 -10.32 6.90
C VAL A 81 -13.25 -11.37 7.99
N VAL A 82 -12.15 -12.10 7.86
CA VAL A 82 -11.70 -13.07 8.88
C VAL A 82 -10.67 -12.38 9.79
N LEU A 83 -11.02 -12.24 11.07
CA LEU A 83 -10.12 -11.62 12.06
C LEU A 83 -8.76 -12.33 12.10
N GLY A 84 -7.69 -11.53 12.03
CA GLY A 84 -6.31 -12.02 12.02
C GLY A 84 -5.81 -12.51 10.65
N ASP A 85 -6.67 -12.60 9.63
CA ASP A 85 -6.25 -12.87 8.26
C ASP A 85 -5.55 -11.62 7.68
N THR A 86 -4.30 -11.80 7.26
CA THR A 86 -3.47 -10.73 6.72
C THR A 86 -3.65 -10.54 5.21
N SER A 87 -4.59 -11.21 4.56
CA SER A 87 -4.88 -11.02 3.13
C SER A 87 -5.82 -9.84 2.86
N PHE A 88 -6.46 -9.30 3.90
CA PHE A 88 -7.39 -8.18 3.82
C PHE A 88 -6.74 -6.85 4.20
N PHE A 89 -7.12 -5.78 3.51
CA PHE A 89 -6.73 -4.41 3.83
C PHE A 89 -7.89 -3.44 3.59
N SER A 90 -7.87 -2.33 4.30
CA SER A 90 -8.77 -1.21 4.12
C SER A 90 -8.03 -0.02 3.53
N THR A 91 -8.75 0.80 2.77
CA THR A 91 -8.27 2.09 2.28
C THR A 91 -9.37 3.13 2.43
N ASP A 92 -8.94 4.35 2.76
CA ASP A 92 -9.80 5.53 2.86
C ASP A 92 -9.54 6.50 1.69
N THR A 93 -8.37 6.40 1.06
CA THR A 93 -7.90 7.37 0.07
C THR A 93 -7.94 6.84 -1.37
N GLY A 94 -7.99 5.53 -1.54
CA GLY A 94 -7.81 4.88 -2.84
C GLY A 94 -6.38 4.97 -3.37
N LEU A 95 -5.45 5.42 -2.53
CA LEU A 95 -4.03 5.47 -2.82
C LEU A 95 -3.35 4.40 -1.97
N ILE A 96 -2.89 3.33 -2.60
CA ILE A 96 -2.24 2.23 -1.87
C ILE A 96 -0.81 2.03 -2.36
N ILE A 97 0.04 1.60 -1.44
CA ILE A 97 1.44 1.31 -1.71
C ILE A 97 1.68 -0.18 -1.49
N LEU A 98 2.26 -0.82 -2.51
CA LEU A 98 2.90 -2.12 -2.41
C LEU A 98 4.34 -1.88 -1.97
N LEU A 99 4.71 -2.32 -0.77
CA LEU A 99 6.00 -2.02 -0.16
C LEU A 99 6.69 -3.29 0.29
N LEU A 100 7.87 -3.58 -0.26
CA LEU A 100 8.66 -4.74 0.14
C LEU A 100 8.98 -4.66 1.64
N GLU A 101 8.74 -5.75 2.37
CA GLU A 101 8.72 -5.72 3.84
C GLU A 101 10.02 -5.22 4.47
N ASN A 102 11.17 -5.61 3.91
CA ASN A 102 12.48 -5.29 4.49
C ASN A 102 12.90 -3.82 4.32
N ILE A 103 12.21 -3.04 3.47
CA ILE A 103 12.50 -1.62 3.26
C ILE A 103 11.52 -0.68 3.96
N LEU A 104 10.50 -1.21 4.66
CA LEU A 104 9.46 -0.41 5.32
C LEU A 104 10.04 0.76 6.14
N ILE A 105 10.99 0.47 7.04
CA ILE A 105 11.62 1.50 7.89
C ILE A 105 12.36 2.55 7.08
N GLU A 106 13.09 2.11 6.05
CA GLU A 106 13.87 3.02 5.24
C GLU A 106 12.97 3.94 4.40
N PHE A 107 11.82 3.43 3.98
CA PHE A 107 10.80 4.17 3.24
C PHE A 107 10.12 5.22 4.14
N ILE A 108 9.53 4.79 5.27
CA ILE A 108 8.71 5.68 6.12
C ILE A 108 9.48 6.85 6.71
N LYS A 109 10.81 6.73 6.92
CA LYS A 109 11.64 7.84 7.43
C LYS A 109 11.56 9.10 6.59
N ASN A 110 11.49 8.95 5.26
CA ASN A 110 11.44 10.06 4.32
C ASN A 110 10.05 10.27 3.71
N TYR A 111 9.11 9.36 4.02
CA TYR A 111 7.74 9.43 3.54
C TYR A 111 6.94 10.54 4.24
N ASN A 112 6.06 11.19 3.50
CA ASN A 112 5.08 12.14 3.97
C ASN A 112 3.89 12.11 3.00
N TYR A 113 2.71 11.74 3.51
CA TYR A 113 1.49 11.71 2.70
C TYR A 113 1.13 13.08 2.11
N GLU A 114 1.25 14.17 2.88
CA GLU A 114 0.90 15.52 2.40
C GLU A 114 1.77 15.91 1.20
N ASP A 115 3.08 15.63 1.27
CA ASP A 115 3.99 15.90 0.15
C ASP A 115 3.69 15.01 -1.08
N LEU A 116 3.14 13.81 -0.87
CA LEU A 116 2.72 12.91 -1.95
C LEU A 116 1.47 13.40 -2.67
N VAL A 117 0.53 14.03 -1.97
CA VAL A 117 -0.74 14.52 -2.56
C VAL A 117 -0.73 16.02 -2.86
N ASP A 118 0.31 16.75 -2.47
CA ASP A 118 0.50 18.18 -2.80
C ASP A 118 0.84 18.36 -4.29
N SER A 119 -0.20 18.31 -5.12
CA SER A 119 -0.16 18.53 -6.56
C SER A 119 -1.33 19.39 -7.01
N LYS A 120 -1.08 20.30 -7.96
CA LYS A 120 -2.10 21.22 -8.47
C LYS A 120 -3.01 20.60 -9.53
N ASP A 121 -2.43 19.76 -10.37
CA ASP A 121 -3.06 19.31 -11.63
C ASP A 121 -3.13 17.77 -11.73
N GLU A 122 -2.39 17.04 -10.88
CA GLU A 122 -2.29 15.58 -10.91
C GLU A 122 -2.82 14.98 -9.60
N LEU A 123 -3.24 13.72 -9.61
CA LEU A 123 -3.70 13.01 -8.40
C LEU A 123 -2.60 12.84 -7.34
N ILE A 124 -1.34 12.88 -7.76
CA ILE A 124 -0.16 12.77 -6.89
C ILE A 124 0.95 13.69 -7.38
N ASN A 125 1.85 14.05 -6.46
CA ASN A 125 3.10 14.71 -6.75
C ASN A 125 4.13 13.69 -7.25
N GLU A 126 4.17 13.45 -8.58
CA GLU A 126 5.12 12.50 -9.18
C GLU A 126 6.59 12.86 -8.91
N ASN A 127 6.92 14.14 -8.70
CA ASN A 127 8.30 14.56 -8.43
C ASN A 127 8.73 14.14 -7.03
N TYR A 128 7.85 14.34 -6.03
CA TYR A 128 8.05 13.81 -4.69
C TYR A 128 8.22 12.29 -4.71
N TRP A 129 7.30 11.58 -5.38
CA TRP A 129 7.36 10.13 -5.51
C TRP A 129 8.69 9.65 -6.12
N LYS A 130 9.10 10.22 -7.26
CA LYS A 130 10.37 9.90 -7.92
C LYS A 130 11.56 10.16 -7.00
N GLY A 131 11.56 11.27 -6.27
CA GLY A 131 12.62 11.59 -5.31
C GLY A 131 12.69 10.59 -4.16
N LEU A 132 11.53 10.24 -3.60
CA LEU A 132 11.41 9.27 -2.52
C LEU A 132 11.89 7.87 -2.94
N THR A 133 11.51 7.42 -4.14
CA THR A 133 11.77 6.05 -4.58
C THR A 133 13.12 5.85 -5.28
N LEU A 134 13.89 6.91 -5.53
CA LEU A 134 15.13 6.87 -6.32
C LEU A 134 16.18 5.88 -5.81
N LYS A 135 16.23 5.67 -4.50
CA LYS A 135 17.22 4.81 -3.83
C LYS A 135 16.82 3.33 -3.75
N PHE A 136 15.61 2.98 -4.18
CA PHE A 136 15.08 1.62 -4.14
C PHE A 136 15.04 1.03 -5.55
N ASN A 137 14.93 -0.30 -5.64
CA ASN A 137 14.71 -0.93 -6.94
C ASN A 137 13.26 -0.68 -7.39
N PRO A 138 13.00 -0.59 -8.71
CA PRO A 138 11.64 -0.41 -9.22
C PRO A 138 10.66 -1.51 -8.80
N THR A 139 11.15 -2.69 -8.39
CA THR A 139 10.37 -3.84 -7.92
C THR A 139 10.12 -3.86 -6.42
N ASP A 140 10.78 -2.97 -5.65
CA ASP A 140 10.64 -2.93 -4.19
C ASP A 140 9.38 -2.17 -3.76
N ILE A 141 8.90 -1.24 -4.59
CA ILE A 141 7.82 -0.31 -4.24
C ILE A 141 6.93 -0.10 -5.46
N GLY A 142 5.62 -0.23 -5.30
CA GLY A 142 4.62 0.17 -6.28
C GLY A 142 3.56 1.08 -5.67
N LEU A 143 3.09 2.06 -6.43
CA LEU A 143 1.97 2.93 -6.07
C LEU A 143 0.77 2.59 -6.95
N ILE A 144 -0.42 2.44 -6.37
CA ILE A 144 -1.65 2.21 -7.11
C ILE A 144 -2.65 3.30 -6.75
N LEU A 145 -3.27 3.86 -7.77
CA LEU A 145 -4.33 4.85 -7.64
C LEU A 145 -5.65 4.21 -8.08
N SER A 146 -6.68 4.35 -7.25
CA SER A 146 -8.05 4.01 -7.63
C SER A 146 -8.48 4.90 -8.79
N ASP A 147 -9.17 4.30 -9.74
CA ASP A 147 -9.80 5.04 -10.83
C ASP A 147 -11.30 4.73 -10.83
N MET A 148 -12.11 5.74 -10.52
CA MET A 148 -13.57 5.65 -10.52
C MET A 148 -14.16 5.31 -11.89
N ASN A 149 -13.39 5.44 -12.98
CA ASN A 149 -13.79 5.06 -14.33
C ASN A 149 -13.27 3.68 -14.76
N SER A 150 -12.59 2.95 -13.87
CA SER A 150 -12.06 1.63 -14.22
C SER A 150 -13.10 0.53 -14.04
N GLU A 151 -13.04 -0.50 -14.89
CA GLU A 151 -13.85 -1.73 -14.75
C GLU A 151 -13.39 -2.61 -13.58
N ASN A 152 -12.52 -2.10 -12.69
CA ASN A 152 -11.99 -2.85 -11.56
C ASN A 152 -12.79 -2.53 -10.29
N ASP A 153 -12.78 -3.47 -9.35
CA ASP A 153 -13.51 -3.32 -8.08
C ASP A 153 -12.85 -2.32 -7.11
N PHE A 154 -11.66 -1.79 -7.46
CA PHE A 154 -10.90 -0.85 -6.63
C PHE A 154 -11.38 0.60 -6.84
N ASP A 155 -12.44 0.97 -6.12
CA ASP A 155 -13.16 2.25 -6.25
C ASP A 155 -12.68 3.36 -5.31
N GLY A 156 -11.74 3.06 -4.43
CA GLY A 156 -11.02 4.03 -3.61
C GLY A 156 -11.43 4.08 -2.14
N SER A 157 -12.46 3.35 -1.71
CA SER A 157 -12.74 3.20 -0.28
C SER A 157 -13.29 1.83 0.09
N GLY A 158 -13.06 1.41 1.34
CA GLY A 158 -13.60 0.17 1.90
C GLY A 158 -12.55 -0.91 2.08
N THR A 159 -13.01 -2.17 2.20
CA THR A 159 -12.17 -3.33 2.48
C THR A 159 -11.98 -4.20 1.24
N TYR A 160 -10.76 -4.67 1.07
CA TYR A 160 -10.29 -5.36 -0.11
C TYR A 160 -9.45 -6.58 0.27
N ARG A 161 -9.36 -7.54 -0.66
CA ARG A 161 -8.40 -8.63 -0.62
C ARG A 161 -7.67 -8.76 -1.95
N ILE A 162 -6.51 -9.40 -1.92
CA ILE A 162 -5.82 -9.80 -3.15
C ILE A 162 -6.24 -11.20 -3.55
N VAL A 163 -6.65 -11.35 -4.81
CA VAL A 163 -6.93 -12.66 -5.41
C VAL A 163 -5.85 -13.01 -6.43
N GLU A 164 -5.45 -14.28 -6.44
CA GLU A 164 -4.62 -14.82 -7.51
C GLU A 164 -5.49 -15.03 -8.76
N ILE A 165 -5.03 -14.54 -9.91
CA ILE A 165 -5.63 -14.78 -11.23
C ILE A 165 -4.86 -15.88 -11.94
#